data_AF-A0A844F811-F1
#
_entry.id   AF-A0A844F811-F1
#
_cell.length_a   1.000
_cell.length_b   1.000
_cell.length_c   1.000
_cell.angle_alpha   90.00
_cell.angle_beta   90.00
_cell.angle_gamma   90.00
#
_symmetry.space_group_name_H-M   'P 1'
#
loop_
_entity.id
_entity.type
_entity.pdbx_description
1 polymer ?
#
loop_
_entity_poly.entity_id
_entity_poly.type
_entity_poly.pdbx_seq_one_letter_code
_entity_poly.pdbx_strand_id
1 'polypeptide(L)'
;MDGMTYFCWNCMFYVIMLFCFIILVKIAVSKRPFSGALVTLFYGVGLLFITGSAIFPSLPGYTQPHMLSGVEGGFYIDMIPFMAGLVLVLFGRILRYGFEYQKEMDSIL
;
A
#
# COMPACT_ATOMS: atom_id res chain seq x y z
N MET A 1 14.73 7.88 -14.55
CA MET A 1 14.89 6.72 -13.63
C MET A 1 16.00 5.85 -14.18
N ASP A 2 17.01 5.58 -13.35
CA ASP A 2 18.04 4.59 -13.61
C ASP A 2 17.45 3.17 -13.65
N GLY A 3 18.24 2.20 -14.14
CA GLY A 3 17.78 0.82 -14.28
C GLY A 3 17.43 0.14 -12.94
N MET A 4 18.09 0.51 -11.84
CA MET A 4 17.85 -0.13 -10.54
C MET A 4 16.57 0.38 -9.88
N THR A 5 16.35 1.70 -9.88
CA THR A 5 15.08 2.28 -9.40
C THR A 5 13.89 1.74 -10.20
N TYR A 6 14.02 1.64 -11.53
CA TYR A 6 12.97 1.09 -12.39
C TYR A 6 12.67 -0.39 -12.06
N PHE A 7 13.71 -1.19 -11.83
CA PHE A 7 13.56 -2.58 -11.42
C PHE A 7 12.82 -2.70 -10.07
N CYS A 8 13.22 -1.92 -9.05
CA CYS A 8 12.57 -1.93 -7.74
C CYS A 8 11.08 -1.55 -7.81
N TRP A 9 10.75 -0.53 -8.61
CA TRP A 9 9.35 -0.14 -8.86
C TRP A 9 8.55 -1.25 -9.53
N ASN A 10 9.11 -1.92 -10.53
CA ASN A 10 8.44 -3.04 -11.19
C ASN A 10 8.23 -4.22 -10.23
N CYS A 11 9.23 -4.58 -9.42
CA CYS A 11 9.08 -5.63 -8.41
C CYS A 11 7.93 -5.29 -7.44
N MET A 12 7.90 -4.06 -6.93
CA MET A 12 6.83 -3.60 -6.05
C MET A 12 5.46 -3.67 -6.74
N PHE A 13 5.37 -3.22 -8.00
CA PHE A 13 4.13 -3.30 -8.78
C PHE A 13 3.64 -4.74 -8.98
N TYR A 14 4.53 -5.67 -9.35
CA TYR A 14 4.15 -7.08 -9.52
C TYR A 14 3.71 -7.73 -8.21
N VAL A 15 4.36 -7.41 -7.09
CA VAL A 15 3.94 -7.88 -5.76
C VAL A 15 2.53 -7.36 -5.43
N ILE A 16 2.25 -6.09 -5.68
CA ILE A 16 0.91 -5.50 -5.47
C ILE A 16 -0.12 -6.17 -6.37
N MET A 17 0.18 -6.38 -7.66
CA MET A 17 -0.71 -7.05 -8.60
C MET A 17 -1.06 -8.46 -8.18
N LEU A 18 -0.07 -9.24 -7.73
CA LEU A 18 -0.27 -10.59 -7.18
C LEU A 18 -1.24 -10.55 -5.99
N PHE A 19 -1.00 -9.63 -5.06
CA PHE A 19 -1.84 -9.43 -3.89
C PHE A 19 -3.28 -9.05 -4.25
N CYS A 20 -3.47 -8.09 -5.16
CA CYS A 20 -4.78 -7.71 -5.68
C CYS A 20 -5.51 -8.91 -6.30
N PHE A 21 -4.80 -9.71 -7.10
CA PHE A 21 -5.37 -10.93 -7.71
C PHE A 21 -5.85 -11.93 -6.66
N ILE A 22 -5.04 -12.22 -5.64
CA ILE A 22 -5.40 -13.13 -4.53
C ILE A 22 -6.69 -12.67 -3.84
N ILE A 23 -6.84 -11.36 -3.63
CA ILE A 23 -8.04 -10.79 -2.99
C ILE A 23 -9.26 -10.85 -3.89
N LEU A 24 -9.12 -10.56 -5.19
CA LEU A 24 -10.22 -10.71 -6.14
C LEU A 24 -10.73 -12.15 -6.18
N VAL A 25 -9.82 -13.13 -6.20
CA VAL A 25 -10.18 -14.55 -6.11
C VAL A 25 -10.90 -14.84 -4.79
N LYS A 26 -10.42 -14.30 -3.67
CA LYS A 26 -11.07 -14.48 -2.36
C LYS A 26 -12.47 -13.88 -2.31
N ILE A 27 -12.68 -12.71 -2.90
CA ILE A 27 -13.99 -12.06 -3.00
C ILE A 27 -14.93 -12.91 -3.87
N ALA A 28 -14.46 -13.39 -5.03
CA ALA A 28 -15.22 -14.24 -5.93
C ALA A 28 -15.67 -15.56 -5.26
N VAL A 29 -14.78 -16.20 -4.49
CA VAL A 29 -15.09 -17.46 -3.78
C VAL A 29 -16.01 -17.23 -2.59
N SER A 30 -15.76 -16.20 -1.79
CA SER A 30 -16.55 -15.94 -0.57
C SER A 30 -17.90 -15.28 -0.83
N LYS A 31 -18.12 -14.74 -2.05
CA LYS A 31 -19.27 -13.90 -2.43
C LYS A 31 -19.52 -12.72 -1.47
N ARG A 32 -18.48 -12.32 -0.73
CA ARG A 32 -18.53 -11.24 0.24
C ARG A 32 -17.62 -10.10 -0.22
N PRO A 33 -18.13 -8.86 -0.28
CA PRO A 33 -17.34 -7.73 -0.74
C PRO A 33 -16.23 -7.37 0.25
N PHE A 34 -16.47 -7.52 1.56
CA PHE A 34 -15.48 -7.24 2.59
C PHE A 34 -14.93 -8.51 3.23
N SER A 35 -13.61 -8.53 3.43
CA SER A 35 -12.92 -9.60 4.17
C SER A 35 -11.76 -9.04 4.98
N GLY A 36 -11.42 -9.72 6.09
CA GLY A 36 -10.24 -9.35 6.88
C GLY A 36 -8.95 -9.36 6.06
N ALA A 37 -8.84 -10.24 5.05
CA ALA A 37 -7.67 -10.25 4.18
C ALA A 37 -7.60 -9.03 3.25
N LEU A 38 -8.75 -8.53 2.76
CA LEU A 38 -8.80 -7.28 1.99
C LEU A 38 -8.32 -6.10 2.85
N VAL A 39 -8.71 -6.06 4.12
CA VAL A 39 -8.24 -5.05 5.09
C VAL A 39 -6.73 -5.14 5.28
N THR A 40 -6.21 -6.35 5.56
CA THR A 40 -4.77 -6.59 5.72
C THR A 40 -3.98 -6.22 4.46
N LEU A 41 -4.55 -6.45 3.28
CA LEU A 41 -3.95 -6.09 2.01
C LEU A 41 -3.72 -4.58 1.88
N PHE A 42 -4.75 -3.78 2.15
CA PHE A 42 -4.65 -2.33 2.05
C PHE A 42 -3.62 -1.77 3.04
N TYR A 43 -3.56 -2.32 4.25
CA TYR A 43 -2.48 -1.99 5.19
C TYR A 43 -1.10 -2.42 4.68
N GLY A 44 -0.97 -3.64 4.17
CA GLY A 44 0.30 -4.17 3.67
C GLY A 44 0.84 -3.38 2.49
N VAL A 45 -0.01 -3.10 1.48
CA VAL A 45 0.34 -2.30 0.31
C VAL A 45 0.64 -0.86 0.74
N GLY A 46 -0.20 -0.26 1.60
CA GLY A 46 0.04 1.09 2.10
C GLY A 46 1.37 1.23 2.85
N LEU A 47 1.70 0.26 3.72
CA LEU A 47 3.00 0.21 4.40
C LEU A 47 4.16 0.01 3.43
N LEU A 48 4.00 -0.83 2.40
CA LEU A 48 4.99 -1.01 1.32
C LEU A 48 5.30 0.31 0.60
N PHE A 49 4.28 1.13 0.33
CA PHE A 49 4.47 2.46 -0.27
C PHE A 49 5.18 3.43 0.68
N ILE A 50 4.82 3.44 1.96
CA ILE A 50 5.46 4.30 2.98
C ILE A 50 6.93 3.88 3.24
N THR A 51 7.23 2.59 3.25
CA THR A 51 8.62 2.13 3.41
C THR A 51 9.41 2.37 2.13
N GLY A 52 8.83 2.09 0.96
CA GLY A 52 9.41 2.40 -0.34
C GLY A 52 9.74 3.89 -0.50
N SER A 53 8.88 4.78 -0.01
CA SER A 53 9.11 6.23 -0.08
C SER A 53 10.32 6.71 0.72
N ALA A 54 10.74 5.96 1.74
CA ALA A 54 11.90 6.27 2.56
C ALA A 54 13.17 5.54 2.07
N ILE A 55 13.02 4.35 1.49
CA ILE A 55 14.15 3.52 1.02
C ILE A 55 14.61 3.95 -0.38
N PHE A 56 13.69 4.18 -1.33
CA PHE A 56 14.04 4.45 -2.72
C PHE A 56 14.86 5.73 -2.93
N PRO A 57 14.63 6.83 -2.20
CA PRO A 57 15.50 8.01 -2.27
C PRO A 57 16.97 7.75 -1.91
N SER A 58 17.26 6.66 -1.19
CA SER A 58 18.63 6.26 -0.85
C SER A 58 19.32 5.45 -1.95
N LEU A 59 18.61 5.10 -3.03
CA LEU A 59 19.17 4.34 -4.14
C LEU A 59 19.94 5.25 -5.10
N PRO A 60 21.15 4.86 -5.55
CA PRO A 60 21.90 5.61 -6.54
C PRO A 60 21.12 5.72 -7.85
N GLY A 61 20.98 6.94 -8.37
CA GLY A 61 20.23 7.23 -9.60
C GLY A 61 18.76 7.60 -9.40
N TYR A 62 18.26 7.58 -8.16
CA TYR A 62 16.92 8.08 -7.83
C TYR A 62 16.82 9.58 -8.15
N THR A 63 16.11 9.91 -9.23
CA THR A 63 15.97 11.28 -9.72
C THR A 63 14.91 11.99 -8.86
N GLN A 64 15.33 12.92 -8.00
CA GLN A 64 14.53 13.52 -6.92
C GLN A 64 13.10 13.94 -7.33
N PRO A 65 12.05 13.38 -6.70
CA PRO A 65 10.70 13.93 -6.74
C PRO A 65 10.29 14.40 -5.33
N HIS A 66 9.82 15.64 -5.20
CA HIS A 66 9.07 16.18 -4.05
C HIS A 66 9.53 15.72 -2.65
N MET A 67 10.70 16.20 -2.21
CA MET A 67 11.29 15.82 -0.92
C MET A 67 10.78 16.66 0.26
N LEU A 68 10.53 16.00 1.39
CA LEU A 68 10.53 16.65 2.70
C LEU A 68 11.94 16.51 3.31
N SER A 69 12.67 17.62 3.48
CA SER A 69 13.99 17.61 4.12
C SER A 69 13.84 17.74 5.64
N GLY A 70 14.03 16.65 6.36
CA GLY A 70 14.10 16.66 7.82
C GLY A 70 15.54 16.90 8.31
N VAL A 71 15.94 18.17 8.43
CA VAL A 71 17.19 18.64 9.10
C VAL A 71 18.49 18.41 8.30
N GLU A 72 19.48 19.29 8.48
CA GLU A 72 20.82 19.18 7.87
C GLU A 72 21.46 17.82 8.23
N GLY A 73 21.68 16.97 7.23
CA GLY A 73 22.09 15.55 7.39
C GLY A 73 20.94 14.52 7.32
N GLY A 74 19.74 14.96 6.94
CA GLY A 74 18.46 14.28 7.18
C GLY A 74 18.03 13.13 6.27
N PHE A 75 17.02 12.40 6.77
CA PHE A 75 16.26 11.37 6.06
C PHE A 75 15.46 12.00 4.92
N TYR A 76 15.56 11.43 3.72
CA TYR A 76 14.79 11.86 2.57
C TYR A 76 13.58 10.96 2.35
N ILE A 77 12.40 11.56 2.27
CA ILE A 77 11.15 10.85 1.94
C ILE A 77 10.57 11.44 0.65
N ASP A 78 10.28 10.58 -0.30
CA ASP A 78 9.51 10.95 -1.50
C ASP A 78 8.02 11.06 -1.14
N MET A 79 7.48 12.26 -1.26
CA MET A 79 6.11 12.54 -0.84
C MET A 79 5.04 11.81 -1.65
N ILE A 80 5.29 11.51 -2.94
CA ILE A 80 4.26 10.87 -3.77
C ILE A 80 3.92 9.46 -3.28
N PRO A 81 4.87 8.51 -3.22
CA PRO A 81 4.62 7.19 -2.67
C PRO A 81 4.21 7.25 -1.20
N PHE A 82 4.75 8.18 -0.42
CA PHE A 82 4.36 8.34 0.98
C PHE A 82 2.86 8.66 1.11
N MET A 83 2.37 9.66 0.38
CA MET A 83 0.97 10.06 0.40
C MET A 83 0.07 8.96 -0.16
N ALA A 84 0.48 8.28 -1.23
CA ALA A 84 -0.26 7.13 -1.77
C ALA A 84 -0.39 6.03 -0.72
N GLY A 85 0.70 5.70 -0.02
CA GLY A 85 0.69 4.71 1.05
C GLY A 85 -0.17 5.12 2.24
N LEU A 86 -0.12 6.39 2.65
CA LEU A 86 -0.93 6.93 3.73
C LEU A 86 -2.42 6.87 3.42
N VAL A 87 -2.82 7.24 2.19
CA VAL A 87 -4.19 7.11 1.72
C VAL A 87 -4.64 5.66 1.76
N LEU A 88 -3.82 4.71 1.30
CA LEU A 88 -4.15 3.29 1.33
C LEU A 88 -4.31 2.75 2.76
N VAL A 89 -3.48 3.17 3.71
CA VAL A 89 -3.64 2.82 5.13
C VAL A 89 -4.95 3.36 5.70
N LEU A 90 -5.31 4.61 5.37
CA LEU A 90 -6.59 5.20 5.78
C LEU A 90 -7.78 4.45 5.16
N PHE A 91 -7.70 4.10 3.88
CA PHE A 91 -8.70 3.24 3.24
C PHE A 91 -8.79 1.87 3.92
N GLY A 92 -7.67 1.27 4.32
CA GLY A 92 -7.64 0.05 5.11
C GLY A 92 -8.44 0.17 6.42
N ARG A 93 -8.40 1.32 7.09
CA ARG A 93 -9.25 1.59 8.27
C ARG A 93 -10.73 1.65 7.91
N ILE A 94 -11.09 2.34 6.83
CA ILE A 94 -12.48 2.44 6.36
C ILE A 94 -13.02 1.05 6.00
N LEU A 95 -12.23 0.24 5.27
CA LEU A 95 -12.59 -1.13 4.90
C LEU A 95 -12.76 -2.03 6.13
N ARG A 96 -12.00 -1.80 7.20
CA ARG A 96 -12.18 -2.51 8.46
C ARG A 96 -13.56 -2.27 9.06
N TYR A 97 -14.01 -1.03 9.09
CA TYR A 97 -15.36 -0.70 9.54
C TYR A 97 -16.43 -1.37 8.66
N GLY A 98 -16.26 -1.34 7.33
CA GLY A 98 -17.15 -2.05 6.42
C GLY A 98 -17.19 -3.56 6.67
N PHE A 99 -16.04 -4.17 6.99
CA PHE A 99 -15.96 -5.59 7.33
C PHE A 99 -16.63 -5.93 8.67
N GLU A 100 -16.46 -5.10 9.70
CA GLU A 100 -17.12 -5.29 11.00
C GLU A 100 -18.64 -5.13 10.85
N TYR A 101 -19.10 -4.13 10.12
CA TYR A 101 -20.52 -3.94 9.82
C TYR A 101 -21.13 -5.13 9.04
N GLN A 102 -20.41 -5.64 8.04
CA GLN A 102 -20.85 -6.83 7.30
C GLN A 102 -21.01 -8.05 8.22
N LYS A 103 -20.11 -8.24 9.19
CA LYS A 103 -20.22 -9.34 10.18
C LYS A 103 -21.42 -9.18 11.09
N GLU A 104 -21.69 -7.96 11.55
CA GLU A 104 -22.85 -7.68 12.41
C GLU A 104 -24.15 -7.97 11.65
N MET A 105 -24.27 -7.51 10.41
CA MET A 105 -25.42 -7.83 9.55
C MET A 105 -25.59 -9.34 9.34
N ASP A 106 -24.49 -10.05 9.05
CA ASP A 106 -24.48 -11.51 8.88
C ASP A 106 -24.87 -12.28 10.17
N SER A 107 -24.78 -11.64 11.34
CA SER A 107 -25.13 -12.26 12.63
C SER A 107 -26.60 -12.08 13.02
N ILE A 108 -27.28 -11.10 12.42
CA ILE A 108 -28.68 -10.77 12.69
C ILE A 108 -29.61 -11.50 11.71
N LEU A 109 -29.13 -11.76 10.49
CA LEU A 109 -29.79 -12.53 9.43
C LEU A 109 -29.57 -14.04 9.58
#